data_AF-A0A2A4B991-F1
#
_entry.id   AF-A0A2A4B991-F1
#
_cell.length_a   1.000
_cell.length_b   1.000
_cell.length_c   1.000
_cell.angle_alpha   90.00
_cell.angle_beta   90.00
_cell.angle_gamma   90.00
#
_symmetry.space_group_name_H-M   'P 1'
#
loop_
_entity.id
_entity.type
_entity.pdbx_description
1 polymer ?
#
loop_
_entity_poly.entity_id
_entity_poly.type
_entity_poly.pdbx_seq_one_letter_code
_entity_poly.pdbx_strand_id
1 'polypeptide(L)'
;MACKTLNQEGTGIRIENLLALLASVGGQQCLLPILAMLGGEGRPLKDVGMVQAKTEDGNVYFFGDASNRLLVESELSLISLAFGAARDCGAPVSMEMIHAEMQHVASSIGDDEALFRLDLPESHAVDSPLNWAAHFSPMFVEACDLYRLPPMERAAAFGFALQRAIIEGKDAIDPMIAARIILSCAMRTSKIDPHRLAAARRD
;
A
#
# COMPACT_ATOMS: atom_id res chain seq x y z
N MET A 1 -19.72 4.42 2.79
CA MET A 1 -19.25 5.35 1.74
C MET A 1 -18.35 4.66 0.71
N ALA A 2 -17.40 3.81 1.13
CA ALA A 2 -16.45 3.10 0.27
C ALA A 2 -17.00 2.41 -1.01
N CYS A 3 -18.18 1.79 -0.96
CA CYS A 3 -18.81 1.16 -2.14
C CYS A 3 -19.30 2.20 -3.18
N LYS A 4 -19.68 3.41 -2.74
CA LYS A 4 -19.95 4.56 -3.64
C LYS A 4 -18.66 5.18 -4.19
N THR A 5 -17.52 5.03 -3.49
CA THR A 5 -16.23 5.51 -3.99
C THR A 5 -15.69 4.62 -5.11
N LEU A 6 -15.95 3.30 -5.05
CA LEU A 6 -15.58 2.37 -6.12
C LEU A 6 -16.40 2.54 -7.40
N ASN A 7 -17.70 2.84 -7.27
CA ASN A 7 -18.62 3.02 -8.39
C ASN A 7 -18.99 4.50 -8.58
N GLN A 8 -18.59 5.10 -9.70
CA GLN A 8 -19.35 6.24 -10.22
C GLN A 8 -20.69 5.72 -10.73
N GLU A 9 -21.77 6.47 -10.50
CA GLU A 9 -23.16 6.08 -10.77
C GLU A 9 -23.33 5.47 -12.17
N GLY A 10 -23.29 4.13 -12.26
CA GLY A 10 -23.64 3.35 -13.46
C GLY A 10 -22.51 2.95 -14.43
N THR A 11 -21.23 3.31 -14.23
CA THR A 11 -20.17 3.17 -15.27
C THR A 11 -19.03 2.19 -14.95
N GLY A 12 -19.09 1.46 -13.84
CA GLY A 12 -18.06 0.49 -13.45
C GLY A 12 -16.97 1.09 -12.55
N ILE A 13 -15.98 0.27 -12.19
CA ILE A 13 -14.91 0.66 -11.26
C ILE A 13 -13.80 1.39 -12.03
N ARG A 14 -13.48 2.61 -11.60
CA ARG A 14 -12.31 3.35 -12.12
C ARG A 14 -11.02 2.59 -11.80
N ILE A 15 -10.16 2.43 -12.79
CA ILE A 15 -8.88 1.74 -12.63
C ILE A 15 -8.00 2.41 -11.56
N GLU A 16 -8.01 3.74 -11.43
CA GLU A 16 -7.27 4.45 -10.38
C GLU A 16 -7.69 4.00 -8.98
N ASN A 17 -9.00 3.85 -8.74
CA ASN A 17 -9.53 3.43 -7.45
C ASN A 17 -9.18 1.97 -7.16
N LEU A 18 -9.21 1.10 -8.19
CA LEU A 18 -8.78 -0.29 -8.04
C LEU A 18 -7.29 -0.36 -7.67
N LEU A 19 -6.43 0.39 -8.37
CA LEU A 19 -5.00 0.44 -8.10
C LEU A 19 -4.71 0.98 -6.70
N ALA A 20 -5.36 2.09 -6.32
CA ALA A 20 -5.22 2.69 -5.00
C ALA A 20 -5.64 1.71 -3.90
N LEU A 21 -6.78 1.05 -4.06
CA LEU A 21 -7.27 0.03 -3.12
C LEU A 21 -6.30 -1.14 -2.98
N LEU A 22 -5.88 -1.74 -4.10
CA LEU A 22 -4.98 -2.90 -4.08
C LEU A 22 -3.62 -2.53 -3.47
N ALA A 23 -3.08 -1.37 -3.81
CA ALA A 23 -1.83 -0.88 -3.27
C ALA A 23 -1.92 -0.55 -1.77
N SER A 24 -3.01 0.07 -1.33
CA SER A 24 -3.23 0.38 0.09
C SER A 24 -3.37 -0.86 0.96
N VAL A 25 -4.11 -1.88 0.48
CA VAL A 25 -4.22 -3.14 1.22
C VAL A 25 -2.91 -3.93 1.14
N GLY A 26 -2.29 -4.01 -0.04
CA GLY A 26 -1.02 -4.71 -0.22
C GLY A 26 0.12 -4.08 0.60
N GLY A 27 0.14 -2.76 0.73
CA GLY A 27 1.08 -2.04 1.59
C GLY A 27 0.95 -2.49 3.05
N GLN A 28 -0.27 -2.62 3.59
CA GLN A 28 -0.45 -3.19 4.92
C GLN A 28 0.04 -4.64 5.03
N GLN A 29 -0.13 -5.46 3.99
CA GLN A 29 0.38 -6.83 3.98
C GLN A 29 1.92 -6.90 3.98
N CYS A 30 2.61 -5.79 3.74
CA CYS A 30 4.07 -5.70 3.95
C CYS A 30 4.45 -5.56 5.44
N LEU A 31 3.50 -5.27 6.34
CA LEU A 31 3.75 -5.04 7.76
C LEU A 31 3.03 -6.04 8.67
N LEU A 32 1.74 -6.29 8.42
CA LEU A 32 0.89 -7.12 9.27
C LEU A 32 1.47 -8.51 9.60
N PRO A 33 1.96 -9.29 8.61
CA PRO A 33 2.52 -10.61 8.88
C PRO A 33 3.74 -10.57 9.81
N ILE A 34 4.56 -9.52 9.70
CA ILE A 34 5.77 -9.35 10.50
C ILE A 34 5.40 -9.07 11.96
N LEU A 35 4.46 -8.14 12.18
CA LEU A 35 3.98 -7.82 13.53
C LEU A 35 3.32 -9.04 14.20
N ALA A 36 2.52 -9.80 13.44
CA ALA A 36 1.89 -11.01 13.95
C ALA A 36 2.92 -12.09 14.34
N MET A 37 3.92 -12.32 13.50
CA MET A 37 5.02 -13.25 13.78
C MET A 37 5.79 -12.84 15.05
N LEU A 38 6.20 -11.57 15.16
CA LEU A 38 6.92 -11.07 16.33
C LEU A 38 6.11 -11.17 17.61
N GLY A 39 4.82 -10.82 17.55
CA GLY A 39 3.90 -10.94 18.69
C GLY A 39 3.70 -12.39 19.14
N GLY A 40 3.57 -13.32 18.19
CA GLY A 40 3.45 -14.75 18.50
C GLY A 40 4.72 -15.38 19.10
N GLU A 41 5.89 -14.88 18.69
CA GLU A 41 7.20 -15.35 19.19
C GLU A 41 7.70 -14.58 20.43
N GLY A 42 7.00 -13.51 20.83
CA GLY A 42 7.45 -12.61 21.91
C GLY A 42 8.77 -11.88 21.59
N ARG A 43 9.08 -11.68 20.31
CA ARG A 43 10.34 -11.08 19.86
C ARG A 43 10.22 -9.57 19.68
N PRO A 44 11.25 -8.79 20.04
CA PRO A 44 11.25 -7.35 19.83
C PRO A 44 11.47 -6.99 18.36
N LEU A 45 10.94 -5.84 17.93
CA LEU A 45 11.07 -5.29 16.56
C LEU A 45 12.52 -5.25 16.06
N LYS A 46 13.46 -4.90 16.94
CA LYS A 46 14.89 -4.78 16.59
C LYS A 46 15.50 -6.07 16.04
N ASP A 47 14.96 -7.23 16.39
CA ASP A 47 15.48 -8.53 15.96
C ASP A 47 15.27 -8.78 14.46
N VAL A 48 14.39 -8.00 13.83
CA VAL A 48 14.11 -8.05 12.38
C VAL A 48 14.39 -6.70 11.71
N GLY A 49 15.24 -5.86 12.31
CA GLY A 49 15.61 -4.56 11.75
C GLY A 49 14.47 -3.56 11.70
N MET A 50 13.41 -3.75 12.51
CA MET A 50 12.28 -2.83 12.58
C MET A 50 12.41 -1.85 13.75
N VAL A 51 11.88 -0.65 13.58
CA VAL A 51 11.71 0.38 14.60
C VAL A 51 10.27 0.88 14.60
N GLN A 52 9.85 1.42 15.74
CA GLN A 52 8.59 2.13 15.89
C GLN A 52 8.84 3.61 16.18
N ALA A 53 8.07 4.49 15.57
CA ALA A 53 8.05 5.91 15.82
C ALA A 53 6.67 6.30 16.36
N LYS A 54 6.63 6.94 17.53
CA LYS A 54 5.42 7.54 18.07
C LYS A 54 5.49 9.05 17.86
N THR A 55 4.49 9.61 17.22
CA THR A 55 4.41 11.04 16.87
C THR A 55 3.62 11.83 17.91
N GLU A 56 3.68 13.16 17.85
CA GLU A 56 3.04 14.06 18.83
C GLU A 56 1.51 13.96 18.85
N ASP A 57 0.92 13.61 17.70
CA ASP A 57 -0.51 13.30 17.53
C ASP A 57 -0.93 11.96 18.21
N GLY A 58 0.02 11.23 18.79
CA GLY A 58 -0.20 9.97 19.48
C GLY A 58 -0.21 8.73 18.58
N ASN A 59 -0.10 8.90 17.26
CA ASN A 59 -0.06 7.80 16.31
C ASN A 59 1.29 7.05 16.35
N VAL A 60 1.25 5.77 15.94
CA VAL A 60 2.42 4.90 15.85
C VAL A 60 2.66 4.51 14.41
N TYR A 61 3.93 4.54 14.01
CA TYR A 61 4.38 4.15 12.69
C TYR A 61 5.56 3.18 12.77
N PHE A 62 5.67 2.29 11.79
CA PHE A 62 6.67 1.23 11.75
C PHE A 62 7.58 1.39 10.53
N PHE A 63 8.89 1.27 10.74
CA PHE A 63 9.89 1.39 9.67
C PHE A 63 10.96 0.30 9.82
N GLY A 64 11.58 -0.10 8.72
CA GLY A 64 12.75 -0.97 8.74
C GLY A 64 12.73 -2.10 7.73
N ASP A 65 13.83 -2.86 7.74
CA ASP A 65 14.24 -3.77 6.67
C ASP A 65 13.21 -4.87 6.43
N ALA A 66 12.65 -5.49 7.47
CA ALA A 66 11.68 -6.56 7.29
C ALA A 66 10.46 -6.13 6.47
N SER A 67 9.92 -4.93 6.74
CA SER A 67 8.79 -4.38 5.98
C SER A 67 9.21 -3.95 4.57
N ASN A 68 10.40 -3.34 4.45
CA ASN A 68 10.92 -2.87 3.17
C ASN A 68 11.26 -4.03 2.23
N ARG A 69 11.65 -5.20 2.76
CA ARG A 69 11.88 -6.40 1.97
C ARG A 69 10.64 -6.87 1.23
N LEU A 70 9.47 -6.79 1.86
CA LEU A 70 8.19 -7.13 1.24
C LEU A 70 7.68 -6.01 0.31
N LEU A 71 8.07 -4.76 0.59
CA LEU A 71 7.59 -3.58 -0.13
C LEU A 71 8.41 -3.25 -1.38
N VAL A 72 9.74 -3.18 -1.30
CA VAL A 72 10.65 -2.65 -2.35
C VAL A 72 11.95 -3.44 -2.57
N GLU A 73 12.48 -4.19 -1.60
CA GLU A 73 13.88 -4.70 -1.70
C GLU A 73 14.02 -6.09 -2.34
N SER A 74 12.90 -6.75 -2.66
CA SER A 74 12.90 -8.07 -3.32
C SER A 74 12.37 -7.98 -4.75
N GLU A 75 12.78 -8.88 -5.64
CA GLU A 75 12.21 -9.02 -7.00
C GLU A 75 10.71 -9.30 -6.96
N LEU A 76 10.24 -10.02 -5.94
CA LEU A 76 8.83 -10.31 -5.69
C LEU A 76 8.18 -9.33 -4.71
N SER A 77 8.86 -8.25 -4.37
CA SER A 77 8.26 -7.20 -3.54
C SER A 77 7.13 -6.51 -4.28
N LEU A 78 6.18 -5.95 -3.53
CA LEU A 78 4.98 -5.34 -4.07
C LEU A 78 5.29 -4.26 -5.12
N ILE A 79 6.23 -3.35 -4.82
CA ILE A 79 6.63 -2.28 -5.72
C ILE A 79 7.45 -2.81 -6.88
N SER A 80 8.36 -3.78 -6.68
CA SER A 80 9.13 -4.37 -7.79
C SER A 80 8.22 -4.98 -8.87
N LEU A 81 7.19 -5.71 -8.47
CA LEU A 81 6.21 -6.29 -9.39
C LEU A 81 5.41 -5.21 -10.14
N ALA A 82 4.93 -4.19 -9.42
CA ALA A 82 4.19 -3.07 -10.02
C ALA A 82 5.07 -2.24 -10.99
N PHE A 83 6.29 -1.90 -10.58
CA PHE A 83 7.23 -1.12 -11.38
C PHE A 83 7.74 -1.92 -12.58
N GLY A 84 7.93 -3.24 -12.45
CA GLY A 84 8.19 -4.11 -13.59
C GLY A 84 7.09 -3.99 -14.64
N ALA A 85 5.83 -4.14 -14.23
CA ALA A 85 4.68 -4.03 -15.13
C ALA A 85 4.55 -2.65 -15.79
N ALA A 86 4.75 -1.58 -15.02
CA ALA A 86 4.69 -0.21 -15.55
C ALA A 86 5.80 0.03 -16.58
N ARG A 87 7.02 -0.46 -16.32
CA ARG A 87 8.16 -0.37 -17.24
C ARG A 87 7.91 -1.14 -18.53
N ASP A 88 7.35 -2.35 -18.44
CA ASP A 88 6.98 -3.15 -19.60
C ASP A 88 5.89 -2.47 -20.45
N CYS A 89 5.08 -1.62 -19.83
CA CYS A 89 4.10 -0.76 -20.51
C CYS A 89 4.67 0.60 -20.95
N GLY A 90 5.99 0.81 -20.84
CA GLY A 90 6.68 2.00 -21.35
C GLY A 90 6.86 3.14 -20.36
N ALA A 91 6.46 3.00 -19.09
CA ALA A 91 6.69 4.03 -18.08
C ALA A 91 8.15 4.07 -17.62
N PRO A 92 8.79 5.26 -17.55
CA PRO A 92 10.18 5.41 -17.09
C PRO A 92 10.26 5.43 -15.55
N VAL A 93 9.77 4.39 -14.88
CA VAL A 93 9.86 4.26 -13.42
C VAL A 93 11.30 4.05 -12.95
N SER A 94 11.65 4.62 -11.80
CA SER A 94 13.05 4.62 -11.32
C SER A 94 13.19 4.45 -9.81
N MET A 95 14.41 4.13 -9.36
CA MET A 95 14.74 4.02 -7.93
C MET A 95 14.66 5.38 -7.22
N GLU A 96 14.97 6.47 -7.94
CA GLU A 96 14.84 7.83 -7.41
C GLU A 96 13.40 8.15 -7.01
N MET A 97 12.40 7.66 -7.76
CA MET A 97 10.99 7.81 -7.39
C MET A 97 10.68 7.12 -6.04
N ILE A 98 11.20 5.89 -5.86
CA ILE A 98 11.02 5.15 -4.61
C ILE A 98 11.67 5.88 -3.45
N HIS A 99 12.92 6.33 -3.61
CA HIS A 99 13.63 7.08 -2.57
C HIS A 99 12.94 8.39 -2.22
N ALA A 100 12.45 9.13 -3.22
CA ALA A 100 11.72 10.37 -3.01
C ALA A 100 10.43 10.13 -2.20
N GLU A 101 9.68 9.07 -2.53
CA GLU A 101 8.47 8.72 -1.77
C GLU A 101 8.79 8.24 -0.35
N MET A 102 9.85 7.43 -0.17
CA MET A 102 10.29 7.02 1.17
C MET A 102 10.66 8.22 2.03
N GLN A 103 11.39 9.18 1.47
CA GLN A 103 11.76 10.42 2.15
C GLN A 103 10.53 11.26 2.50
N HIS A 104 9.60 11.41 1.55
CA HIS A 104 8.33 12.11 1.77
C HIS A 104 7.58 11.49 2.95
N VAL A 105 7.27 10.18 2.89
CA VAL A 105 6.55 9.46 3.94
C VAL A 105 7.22 9.59 5.30
N ALA A 106 8.55 9.44 5.37
CA ALA A 106 9.28 9.58 6.62
C ALA A 106 9.20 11.02 7.19
N SER A 107 9.17 12.04 6.34
CA SER A 107 9.06 13.44 6.75
C SER A 107 7.64 13.89 7.10
N SER A 108 6.62 13.15 6.63
CA SER A 108 5.21 13.51 6.83
C SER A 108 4.53 12.81 8.00
N ILE A 109 5.19 11.88 8.70
CA ILE A 109 4.57 11.25 9.88
C ILE A 109 4.23 12.30 10.94
N GLY A 110 3.04 12.19 11.54
CA GLY A 110 2.51 13.17 12.48
C GLY A 110 1.74 14.33 11.82
N ASP A 111 1.68 14.40 10.49
CA ASP A 111 0.78 15.27 9.73
C ASP A 111 -0.03 14.42 8.75
N ASP A 112 -1.28 14.14 9.10
CA ASP A 112 -2.16 13.29 8.30
C ASP A 112 -2.47 13.87 6.92
N GLU A 113 -2.59 15.19 6.84
CA GLU A 113 -2.90 15.84 5.56
C GLU A 113 -1.70 15.70 4.62
N ALA A 114 -0.49 15.97 5.11
CA ALA A 114 0.74 15.79 4.34
C ALA A 114 1.03 14.31 4.02
N LEU A 115 0.72 13.41 4.95
CA LEU A 115 0.98 11.99 4.80
C LEU A 115 0.00 11.33 3.83
N PHE A 116 -1.29 11.63 3.86
CA PHE A 116 -2.29 10.89 3.08
C PHE A 116 -2.77 11.58 1.81
N ARG A 117 -2.52 12.88 1.64
CA ARG A 117 -2.77 13.55 0.37
C ARG A 117 -1.79 13.03 -0.69
N LEU A 118 -2.33 12.56 -1.80
CA LEU A 118 -1.55 12.14 -2.95
C LEU A 118 -1.31 13.33 -3.87
N ASP A 119 -0.06 13.53 -4.28
CA ASP A 119 0.28 14.46 -5.34
C ASP A 119 -0.07 13.82 -6.69
N LEU A 120 -1.30 14.03 -7.16
CA LEU A 120 -1.83 13.52 -8.42
C LEU A 120 -2.63 14.63 -9.13
N PRO A 121 -2.68 14.63 -10.47
CA PRO A 121 -3.60 15.50 -11.20
C PRO A 121 -5.05 15.26 -10.75
N GLU A 122 -5.87 16.31 -10.73
CA GLU A 122 -7.26 16.23 -10.26
C GLU A 122 -8.09 15.16 -11.01
N SER A 123 -7.82 14.96 -12.30
CA SER A 123 -8.45 13.89 -13.10
C SER A 123 -8.17 12.48 -12.58
N HIS A 124 -7.06 12.28 -11.86
CA HIS A 124 -6.64 11.00 -11.29
C HIS A 124 -6.76 10.99 -9.76
N ALA A 125 -7.51 11.92 -9.18
CA ALA A 125 -7.78 11.92 -7.75
C ALA A 125 -8.46 10.61 -7.33
N VAL A 126 -7.97 10.06 -6.22
CA VAL A 126 -8.47 8.88 -5.53
C VAL A 126 -8.66 9.21 -4.06
N ASP A 127 -9.43 8.39 -3.34
CA ASP A 127 -9.59 8.51 -1.90
C ASP A 127 -8.27 8.23 -1.15
N SER A 128 -8.20 8.64 0.12
CA SER A 128 -7.03 8.49 0.97
C SER A 128 -6.57 7.02 1.06
N PRO A 129 -5.26 6.74 1.02
CA PRO A 129 -4.72 5.41 1.25
C PRO A 129 -5.16 4.80 2.57
N LEU A 130 -5.34 5.62 3.61
CA LEU A 130 -5.84 5.20 4.92
C LEU A 130 -7.26 4.65 4.81
N ASN A 131 -8.14 5.37 4.11
CA ASN A 131 -9.55 5.00 3.93
C ASN A 131 -9.69 3.68 3.17
N TRP A 132 -8.94 3.52 2.07
CA TRP A 132 -8.90 2.28 1.31
C TRP A 132 -8.48 1.10 2.19
N ALA A 133 -7.37 1.26 2.91
CA ALA A 133 -6.81 0.19 3.70
C ALA A 133 -7.71 -0.18 4.90
N ALA A 134 -8.28 0.81 5.59
CA ALA A 134 -9.17 0.61 6.74
C ALA A 134 -10.47 -0.14 6.36
N HIS A 135 -11.04 0.19 5.19
CA HIS A 135 -12.31 -0.39 4.77
C HIS A 135 -12.18 -1.76 4.11
N PHE A 136 -11.16 -1.97 3.28
CA PHE A 136 -11.07 -3.16 2.43
C PHE A 136 -10.14 -4.25 2.97
N SER A 137 -9.17 -3.90 3.81
CA SER A 137 -8.22 -4.89 4.33
C SER A 137 -8.88 -6.11 4.99
N PRO A 138 -9.92 -5.98 5.85
CA PRO A 138 -10.57 -7.14 6.47
C PRO A 138 -11.11 -8.15 5.44
N MET A 139 -11.76 -7.65 4.39
CA MET A 139 -12.34 -8.48 3.33
C MET A 139 -11.26 -9.24 2.56
N PHE A 140 -10.15 -8.58 2.22
CA PHE A 140 -9.08 -9.24 1.49
C PHE A 140 -8.24 -10.18 2.37
N VAL A 141 -8.05 -9.85 3.65
CA VAL A 141 -7.39 -10.75 4.61
C VAL A 141 -8.21 -12.04 4.74
N GLU A 142 -9.54 -11.94 4.86
CA GLU A 142 -10.43 -13.10 4.88
C GLU A 142 -10.31 -13.93 3.59
N ALA A 143 -10.23 -13.29 2.43
CA ALA A 143 -9.98 -13.98 1.17
C ALA A 143 -8.62 -14.70 1.16
N CYS A 144 -7.55 -14.05 1.61
CA CYS A 144 -6.23 -14.68 1.74
C CYS A 144 -6.28 -15.90 2.67
N ASP A 145 -7.01 -15.81 3.79
CA ASP A 145 -7.18 -16.92 4.74
C ASP A 145 -7.97 -18.07 4.11
N LEU A 146 -9.07 -17.77 3.39
CA LEU A 146 -9.90 -18.75 2.70
C LEU A 146 -9.09 -19.56 1.68
N TYR A 147 -8.23 -18.88 0.91
CA TYR A 147 -7.34 -19.51 -0.07
C TYR A 147 -6.02 -20.00 0.54
N ARG A 148 -5.84 -19.90 1.86
CA ARG A 148 -4.66 -20.34 2.61
C ARG A 148 -3.34 -19.75 2.09
N LEU A 149 -3.35 -18.49 1.68
CA LEU A 149 -2.12 -17.80 1.30
C LEU A 149 -1.22 -17.62 2.53
N PRO A 150 0.05 -18.07 2.46
CA PRO A 150 1.02 -17.83 3.53
C PRO A 150 1.13 -16.33 3.85
N PRO A 151 1.10 -15.92 5.13
CA PRO A 151 1.10 -14.50 5.50
C PRO A 151 2.22 -13.68 4.84
N MET A 152 3.45 -14.22 4.82
CA MET A 152 4.63 -13.55 4.23
C MET A 152 4.58 -13.44 2.69
N GLU A 153 3.66 -14.16 2.03
CA GLU A 153 3.50 -14.13 0.57
C GLU A 153 2.34 -13.23 0.12
N ARG A 154 1.51 -12.73 1.04
CA ARG A 154 0.33 -11.91 0.71
C ARG A 154 0.72 -10.64 -0.03
N ALA A 155 1.77 -9.94 0.41
CA ALA A 155 2.25 -8.74 -0.27
C ALA A 155 2.61 -9.01 -1.75
N ALA A 156 3.25 -10.14 -2.05
CA ALA A 156 3.56 -10.55 -3.42
C ALA A 156 2.30 -10.87 -4.22
N ALA A 157 1.30 -11.52 -3.62
CA ALA A 157 0.01 -11.77 -4.27
C ALA A 157 -0.69 -10.47 -4.69
N PHE A 158 -0.65 -9.43 -3.85
CA PHE A 158 -1.10 -8.09 -4.22
C PHE A 158 -0.24 -7.46 -5.32
N GLY A 159 1.09 -7.64 -5.27
CA GLY A 159 1.99 -7.22 -6.35
C GLY A 159 1.63 -7.83 -7.70
N PHE A 160 1.30 -9.13 -7.75
CA PHE A 160 0.85 -9.78 -8.97
C PHE A 160 -0.51 -9.26 -9.45
N ALA A 161 -1.45 -8.99 -8.53
CA ALA A 161 -2.73 -8.38 -8.88
C ALA A 161 -2.55 -6.98 -9.48
N LEU A 162 -1.65 -6.17 -8.90
CA LEU A 162 -1.29 -4.84 -9.42
C LEU A 162 -0.61 -4.92 -10.78
N GLN A 163 0.36 -5.84 -10.95
CA GLN A 163 0.98 -6.10 -12.24
C GLN A 163 -0.08 -6.40 -13.31
N ARG A 164 -1.04 -7.28 -12.99
CA ARG A 164 -2.12 -7.62 -13.92
C ARG A 164 -3.00 -6.41 -14.24
N ALA A 165 -3.38 -5.63 -13.22
CA ALA A 165 -4.19 -4.43 -13.39
C ALA A 165 -3.51 -3.37 -14.26
N ILE A 166 -2.19 -3.18 -14.14
CA ILE A 166 -1.42 -2.28 -15.01
C ILE A 166 -1.45 -2.77 -16.45
N ILE A 167 -1.13 -4.06 -16.68
CA ILE A 167 -1.03 -4.62 -18.03
C ILE A 167 -2.37 -4.57 -18.77
N GLU A 168 -3.47 -4.94 -18.08
CA GLU A 168 -4.81 -4.91 -18.65
C GLU A 168 -5.38 -3.48 -18.75
N GLY A 169 -4.98 -2.60 -17.84
CA GLY A 169 -5.48 -1.23 -17.75
C GLY A 169 -4.69 -0.20 -18.56
N LYS A 170 -3.60 -0.56 -19.23
CA LYS A 170 -2.67 0.38 -19.89
C LYS A 170 -3.31 1.30 -20.95
N ASP A 171 -4.43 0.89 -21.55
CA ASP A 171 -5.15 1.69 -22.53
C ASP A 171 -6.15 2.67 -21.86
N ALA A 172 -6.45 2.46 -20.57
CA ALA A 172 -7.36 3.27 -19.76
C ALA A 172 -6.65 4.24 -18.81
N ILE A 173 -5.41 3.92 -18.40
CA ILE A 173 -4.58 4.77 -17.53
C ILE A 173 -3.14 4.80 -18.02
N ASP A 174 -2.54 5.99 -18.00
CA ASP A 174 -1.10 6.14 -18.22
C ASP A 174 -0.30 5.29 -17.20
N PRO A 175 0.59 4.39 -17.65
CA PRO A 175 1.31 3.49 -16.75
C PRO A 175 2.21 4.20 -15.72
N MET A 176 2.66 5.44 -15.98
CA MET A 176 3.38 6.24 -15.00
C MET A 176 2.44 6.76 -13.91
N ILE A 177 1.23 7.20 -14.26
CA ILE A 177 0.21 7.56 -13.26
C ILE A 177 -0.18 6.35 -12.41
N ALA A 178 -0.35 5.18 -13.03
CA ALA A 178 -0.62 3.94 -12.31
C ALA A 178 0.49 3.62 -11.29
N ALA A 179 1.76 3.71 -11.71
CA ALA A 179 2.90 3.49 -10.84
C ALA A 179 2.96 4.49 -9.68
N ARG A 180 2.65 5.77 -9.91
CA ARG A 180 2.59 6.80 -8.85
C ARG A 180 1.51 6.49 -7.82
N ILE A 181 0.29 6.16 -8.26
CA ILE A 181 -0.80 5.77 -7.35
C ILE A 181 -0.37 4.60 -6.47
N ILE A 182 0.19 3.55 -7.08
CA ILE A 182 0.61 2.35 -6.37
C ILE A 182 1.71 2.66 -5.35
N LEU A 183 2.77 3.33 -5.80
CA LEU A 183 3.92 3.65 -4.96
C LEU A 183 3.46 4.47 -3.75
N SER A 184 2.69 5.53 -4.00
CA SER A 184 2.27 6.43 -2.94
C SER A 184 1.33 5.73 -1.94
N CYS A 185 0.33 4.97 -2.41
CA CYS A 185 -0.59 4.24 -1.53
C CYS A 185 0.10 3.16 -0.70
N ALA A 186 0.91 2.31 -1.34
CA ALA A 186 1.56 1.19 -0.66
C ALA A 186 2.63 1.66 0.32
N MET A 187 3.41 2.69 -0.04
CA MET A 187 4.46 3.23 0.84
C MET A 187 3.87 3.73 2.16
N ARG A 188 2.80 4.55 2.10
CA ARG A 188 2.11 5.10 3.28
C ARG A 188 1.56 3.98 4.17
N THR A 189 0.76 3.09 3.59
CA THR A 189 0.04 2.05 4.34
C THR A 189 0.94 0.96 4.91
N SER A 190 2.14 0.76 4.35
CA SER A 190 3.15 -0.15 4.89
C SER A 190 3.76 0.29 6.23
N LYS A 191 3.48 1.53 6.67
CA LYS A 191 4.03 2.09 7.92
C LYS A 191 2.99 2.24 9.03
N ILE A 192 1.71 2.02 8.74
CA ILE A 192 0.62 2.38 9.66
C ILE A 192 0.37 1.25 10.66
N ASP A 193 0.20 1.63 11.94
CA ASP A 193 -0.26 0.70 12.98
C ASP A 193 -1.63 0.08 12.63
N PRO A 194 -1.76 -1.26 12.65
CA PRO A 194 -3.04 -1.97 12.52
C PRO A 194 -4.16 -1.45 13.43
N HIS A 195 -3.85 -0.97 14.63
CA HIS A 195 -4.84 -0.39 15.54
C HIS A 195 -5.45 0.90 15.01
N ARG A 196 -4.65 1.73 14.33
CA ARG A 196 -5.11 2.98 13.72
C ARG A 196 -6.06 2.70 12.55
N LEU A 197 -5.78 1.67 11.77
CA LEU A 197 -6.63 1.22 10.66
C LEU A 197 -8.00 0.75 11.15
N ALA A 198 -8.02 0.03 12.27
CA ALA A 198 -9.25 -0.40 12.91
C ALA A 198 -10.07 0.76 13.51
N ALA A 199 -9.42 1.87 13.90
CA ALA A 199 -10.07 3.09 14.36
C ALA A 199 -10.69 3.86 13.18
N ALA A 200 -9.92 4.12 12.12
CA ALA A 200 -10.37 4.86 10.93
C ALA A 200 -11.55 4.22 10.17
N ARG A 201 -11.82 2.93 10.39
CA ARG A 201 -13.01 2.25 9.85
C ARG A 201 -14.32 2.62 10.57
N ARG A 202 -14.22 3.09 11.81
CA ARG A 202 -15.39 3.40 12.67
C ARG A 202 -15.89 4.83 12.46
N ASP A 203 -15.07 5.66 11.83
CA ASP A 203 -15.35 7.04 11.45
C ASP A 203 -16.04 7.10 10.08
#